data_AF-A0A9E6Y461-F1
#
_entry.id   AF-A0A9E6Y461-F1
#
_cell.length_a   1.000
_cell.length_b   1.000
_cell.length_c   1.000
_cell.angle_alpha   90.00
_cell.angle_beta   90.00
_cell.angle_gamma   90.00
#
_symmetry.space_group_name_H-M   'P 1'
#
loop_
_entity.id
_entity.type
_entity.pdbx_description
1 polymer ?
#
loop_
_entity_poly.entity_id
_entity_poly.type
_entity_poly.pdbx_seq_one_letter_code
_entity_poly.pdbx_strand_id
1 'polypeptide(L)'
;MTVVGAANRSESLLVPLIAAWWLLATLYGLWLGRKHETSPPIAKLLADARAATVLPEQRPGLILLNRLWPLLISTIAAGALAFLAPQVAGIACGFAIIWALAWRHQEKAVTAIEERDGVEFFVERTSPFQPIKLVRAQGFRRDIAPVV
;
A
#
# COMPACT_ATOMS: atom_id res chain seq x y z
N MET A 1 -20.48 18.14 -38.27
CA MET A 1 -19.90 18.82 -37.10
C MET A 1 -20.75 18.66 -35.82
N THR A 2 -21.32 17.48 -35.56
CA THR A 2 -22.27 17.27 -34.43
C THR A 2 -21.75 16.35 -33.32
N VAL A 3 -20.59 15.71 -33.50
CA VAL A 3 -19.97 14.85 -32.47
C VAL A 3 -19.20 15.67 -31.42
N VAL A 4 -18.71 16.86 -31.78
CA VAL A 4 -17.93 17.74 -30.87
C VAL A 4 -18.83 18.44 -29.83
N GLY A 5 -20.11 18.69 -30.14
CA GLY A 5 -21.04 19.33 -29.20
C GLY A 5 -21.51 18.43 -28.05
N ALA A 6 -21.59 17.12 -28.28
CA ALA A 6 -21.95 16.15 -27.24
C ALA A 6 -20.75 15.82 -26.32
N ALA A 7 -19.53 15.81 -26.88
CA ALA A 7 -18.30 15.61 -26.12
C ALA A 7 -18.07 16.72 -25.07
N ASN A 8 -18.31 17.99 -25.43
CA ASN A 8 -18.18 19.10 -24.49
C ASN A 8 -19.10 18.98 -23.25
N ARG A 9 -20.30 18.40 -23.41
CA ARG A 9 -21.28 18.26 -22.32
C ARG A 9 -20.91 17.13 -21.38
N SER A 10 -20.43 16.00 -21.91
CA SER A 10 -19.96 14.87 -21.10
C SER A 10 -18.64 15.19 -20.40
N GLU A 11 -17.73 15.89 -21.06
CA GLU A 11 -16.44 16.32 -20.49
C GLU A 11 -16.62 17.33 -19.34
N SER A 12 -17.61 18.22 -19.45
CA SER A 12 -17.96 19.17 -18.38
C SER A 12 -18.49 18.49 -17.10
N LEU A 13 -19.19 17.36 -17.21
CA LEU A 13 -19.66 16.58 -16.05
C LEU A 13 -18.62 15.57 -15.55
N LEU A 14 -17.68 15.17 -16.40
CA LEU A 14 -16.64 14.18 -16.10
C LEU A 14 -15.69 14.68 -15.01
N VAL A 15 -15.21 15.92 -15.12
CA VAL A 15 -14.29 16.52 -14.14
C VAL A 15 -14.90 16.59 -12.74
N PRO A 16 -16.09 17.18 -12.52
CA PRO A 16 -16.69 17.22 -11.18
C PRO A 16 -17.08 15.83 -10.67
N LEU A 17 -17.45 14.89 -11.54
CA LEU A 17 -17.73 13.51 -11.15
C LEU A 17 -16.48 12.79 -10.63
N ILE A 18 -15.33 12.94 -11.31
CA ILE A 18 -14.06 12.37 -10.86
C ILE A 18 -13.62 13.02 -9.55
N ALA A 19 -13.76 14.34 -9.41
CA ALA A 19 -13.45 15.03 -8.16
C ALA A 19 -14.34 14.54 -7.00
N ALA A 20 -15.65 14.38 -7.23
CA ALA A 20 -16.57 13.81 -6.26
C ALA A 20 -16.20 12.38 -5.89
N TRP A 21 -15.81 11.56 -6.87
CA TRP A 21 -15.32 10.20 -6.64
C TRP A 21 -14.06 10.19 -5.76
N TRP A 22 -13.09 11.06 -6.02
CA TRP A 22 -11.89 11.16 -5.19
C TRP A 22 -12.18 11.61 -3.76
N LEU A 23 -13.14 12.53 -3.57
CA LEU A 23 -13.60 12.91 -2.23
C LEU A 23 -14.23 11.73 -1.49
N LEU A 24 -15.12 10.98 -2.15
CA LEU A 24 -15.72 9.78 -1.58
C LEU A 24 -14.67 8.70 -1.26
N ALA A 25 -13.73 8.47 -2.19
CA ALA A 25 -12.60 7.56 -2.01
C ALA A 25 -11.74 7.96 -0.80
N THR A 26 -11.45 9.24 -0.65
CA THR A 26 -10.67 9.78 0.47
C THR A 26 -11.40 9.57 1.80
N LEU A 27 -12.67 9.95 1.88
CA LEU A 27 -13.49 9.76 3.09
C LEU A 27 -13.59 8.28 3.47
N TYR A 28 -13.83 7.41 2.48
CA TYR A 28 -13.94 5.97 2.70
C TYR A 28 -12.60 5.35 3.13
N GLY A 29 -11.50 5.70 2.47
CA GLY A 29 -10.15 5.24 2.85
C GLY A 29 -9.73 5.73 4.24
N LEU A 30 -10.07 6.97 4.60
CA LEU A 30 -9.86 7.50 5.94
C LEU A 30 -10.63 6.70 7.00
N TRP A 31 -11.90 6.40 6.72
CA TRP A 31 -12.77 5.62 7.58
C TRP A 31 -12.31 4.16 7.74
N LEU A 32 -11.87 3.48 6.68
CA LEU A 32 -11.32 2.12 6.75
C LEU A 32 -10.01 2.09 7.57
N GLY A 33 -9.11 3.02 7.30
CA GLY A 33 -7.81 3.10 7.96
C GLY A 33 -7.86 3.65 9.39
N ARG A 34 -9.05 3.92 9.97
CA ARG A 34 -9.16 4.46 11.34
C ARG A 34 -8.67 3.50 12.42
N LYS A 35 -8.59 2.20 12.10
CA LYS A 35 -8.15 1.17 13.04
C LYS A 35 -6.63 1.18 13.13
N HIS A 36 -6.11 1.23 14.36
CA HIS A 36 -4.69 1.17 14.66
C HIS A 36 -4.18 -0.27 14.82
N GLU A 37 -5.00 -1.24 14.44
CA GLU A 37 -4.70 -2.66 14.54
C GLU A 37 -4.09 -3.16 13.22
N THR A 38 -3.21 -4.15 13.33
CA THR A 38 -2.73 -4.88 12.15
C THR A 38 -3.90 -5.59 11.48
N SER A 39 -3.93 -5.56 10.15
CA SER A 39 -4.92 -6.31 9.40
C SER A 39 -4.81 -7.82 9.69
N PRO A 40 -5.91 -8.61 9.63
CA PRO A 40 -5.85 -10.04 9.93
C PRO A 40 -4.77 -10.82 9.16
N PRO A 41 -4.49 -10.54 7.87
CA PRO A 41 -3.37 -11.17 7.17
C PRO A 41 -1.99 -10.80 7.74
N ILE A 42 -1.77 -9.54 8.12
CA ILE A 42 -0.51 -9.09 8.72
C ILE A 42 -0.33 -9.70 10.11
N ALA A 43 -1.38 -9.74 10.92
CA ALA A 43 -1.35 -10.38 12.23
C ALA A 43 -0.94 -11.87 12.11
N LYS A 44 -1.47 -12.59 11.12
CA LYS A 44 -1.07 -13.97 10.84
C LYS A 44 0.40 -14.09 10.43
N LEU A 45 0.87 -13.20 9.56
CA LEU A 45 2.28 -13.18 9.13
C LEU A 45 3.25 -12.93 10.29
N LEU A 46 2.88 -12.05 11.21
CA LEU A 46 3.68 -11.78 12.43
C LEU A 46 3.67 -12.99 13.37
N ALA A 47 2.52 -13.66 13.52
CA ALA A 47 2.40 -14.85 14.34
C ALA A 47 3.20 -16.05 13.79
N ASP A 48 3.27 -16.18 12.46
CA ASP A 48 4.02 -17.25 11.78
C ASP A 48 5.54 -16.95 11.68
N ALA A 49 6.01 -15.81 12.21
CA ALA A 49 7.39 -15.37 12.10
C ALA A 49 8.34 -16.29 12.88
N ARG A 50 9.39 -16.80 12.22
CA ARG A 50 10.39 -17.68 12.87
C ARG A 50 11.46 -16.87 13.58
N ALA A 51 11.93 -17.34 14.74
CA ALA A 51 13.08 -16.75 15.41
C ALA A 51 14.36 -16.96 14.59
N ALA A 52 15.12 -15.89 14.36
CA ALA A 52 16.42 -15.93 13.70
C ALA A 52 17.53 -15.52 14.67
N THR A 53 18.66 -16.25 14.62
CA THR A 53 19.86 -15.97 15.42
C THR A 53 20.90 -15.11 14.69
N VAL A 54 20.66 -14.87 13.39
CA VAL A 54 21.50 -14.05 12.52
C VAL A 54 20.62 -13.03 11.79
N LEU A 55 21.17 -11.85 11.53
CA LEU A 55 20.45 -10.81 10.81
C LEU A 55 20.33 -11.19 9.32
N PRO A 56 19.11 -11.27 8.76
CA PRO A 56 18.92 -11.61 7.35
C PRO A 56 19.36 -10.47 6.42
N GLU A 57 19.92 -10.82 5.27
CA GLU A 57 20.32 -9.85 4.24
C GLU A 57 19.10 -9.07 3.71
N GLN A 58 19.07 -7.77 3.97
CA GLN A 58 17.98 -6.89 3.52
C GLN A 58 18.20 -6.42 2.08
N ARG A 59 17.28 -6.79 1.18
CA ARG A 59 17.21 -6.24 -0.19
C ARG A 59 15.83 -5.62 -0.44
N PRO A 60 15.54 -4.47 0.19
CA PRO A 60 14.21 -3.88 0.19
C PRO A 60 13.70 -3.59 -1.23
N GLY A 61 14.58 -3.17 -2.15
CA GLY A 61 14.20 -2.89 -3.54
C GLY A 61 13.66 -4.13 -4.29
N LEU A 62 14.29 -5.30 -4.11
CA LEU A 62 13.83 -6.54 -4.75
C LEU A 62 12.57 -7.08 -4.07
N ILE A 63 12.43 -6.91 -2.76
CA ILE A 63 11.22 -7.29 -2.03
C ILE A 63 10.04 -6.45 -2.53
N LEU A 64 10.19 -5.13 -2.63
CA LEU A 64 9.16 -4.24 -3.16
C LEU A 64 8.79 -4.62 -4.60
N LEU A 65 9.76 -4.84 -5.47
CA LEU A 65 9.50 -5.24 -6.86
C LEU A 65 8.77 -6.59 -6.94
N ASN A 66 9.22 -7.60 -6.20
CA ASN A 66 8.60 -8.93 -6.19
C ASN A 66 7.17 -8.95 -5.63
N ARG A 67 6.78 -7.93 -4.84
CA ARG A 67 5.45 -7.85 -4.22
C ARG A 67 4.52 -6.89 -4.95
N LEU A 68 5.06 -5.80 -5.46
CA LEU A 68 4.28 -4.74 -6.11
C LEU A 68 4.24 -4.88 -7.64
N TRP A 69 4.92 -5.87 -8.24
CA TRP A 69 4.84 -6.08 -9.70
C TRP A 69 3.40 -6.21 -10.25
N PRO A 70 2.42 -6.85 -9.58
CA PRO A 70 1.05 -6.91 -10.11
C PRO A 70 0.42 -5.52 -10.12
N LEU A 71 0.72 -4.72 -9.09
CA LEU A 71 0.25 -3.34 -8.98
C LEU A 71 0.94 -2.45 -10.01
N LEU A 72 2.23 -2.67 -10.29
CA LEU A 72 2.97 -1.98 -11.35
C LEU A 72 2.34 -2.26 -12.72
N ILE A 73 2.08 -3.53 -13.04
CA ILE A 73 1.41 -3.92 -14.30
C ILE A 73 0.02 -3.30 -14.37
N SER A 74 -0.76 -3.37 -13.29
CA SER A 74 -2.09 -2.76 -13.23
C SER A 74 -2.05 -1.25 -13.47
N THR A 75 -1.05 -0.57 -12.90
CA THR A 75 -0.85 0.88 -13.08
C THR A 75 -0.49 1.22 -14.52
N ILE A 76 0.43 0.46 -15.14
CA ILE A 76 0.80 0.63 -16.55
C ILE A 76 -0.40 0.37 -17.46
N ALA A 77 -1.17 -0.69 -17.20
CA ALA A 77 -2.37 -1.02 -17.96
C ALA A 77 -3.43 0.08 -17.84
N ALA A 78 -3.67 0.61 -16.64
CA ALA A 78 -4.58 1.73 -16.42
C ALA A 78 -4.13 2.99 -17.15
N GLY A 79 -2.82 3.30 -17.13
CA GLY A 79 -2.23 4.40 -17.89
C GLY A 79 -2.37 4.22 -19.40
N ALA A 80 -2.15 3.01 -19.92
CA ALA A 80 -2.35 2.71 -21.33
C ALA A 80 -3.82 2.83 -21.76
N LEU A 81 -4.75 2.37 -20.93
CA LEU A 81 -6.19 2.49 -21.18
C LEU A 81 -6.69 3.93 -21.09
N ALA A 82 -6.01 4.81 -20.37
CA ALA A 82 -6.34 6.22 -20.26
C ALA A 82 -6.34 6.94 -21.62
N PHE A 83 -5.49 6.52 -22.56
CA PHE A 83 -5.43 7.09 -23.92
C PHE A 83 -6.69 6.80 -24.74
N LEU A 84 -7.38 5.69 -24.46
CA LEU A 84 -8.60 5.26 -25.13
C LEU A 84 -9.85 5.78 -24.40
N ALA A 85 -9.78 5.86 -23.08
CA ALA A 85 -10.87 6.32 -22.22
C ALA A 85 -10.29 7.07 -21.00
N PRO A 86 -10.19 8.41 -21.04
CA PRO A 86 -9.61 9.21 -19.95
C PRO A 86 -10.26 8.99 -18.58
N GLN A 87 -11.53 8.58 -18.58
CA GLN A 87 -12.30 8.24 -17.39
C GLN A 87 -11.69 7.08 -16.58
N VAL A 88 -11.04 6.12 -17.25
CA VAL A 88 -10.45 4.92 -16.60
C VAL A 88 -9.35 5.31 -15.63
N ALA A 89 -8.50 6.27 -16.00
CA ALA A 89 -7.42 6.74 -15.13
C ALA A 89 -7.95 7.42 -13.85
N GLY A 90 -8.99 8.26 -13.98
CA GLY A 90 -9.61 8.94 -12.85
C GLY A 90 -10.24 7.97 -11.86
N ILE A 91 -10.93 6.93 -12.37
CA ILE A 91 -11.52 5.88 -11.55
C ILE A 91 -10.43 5.06 -10.84
N ALA A 92 -9.42 4.61 -11.59
CA ALA A 92 -8.29 3.84 -11.06
C ALA A 92 -7.54 4.61 -9.95
N CYS A 93 -7.34 5.92 -10.14
CA CYS A 93 -6.75 6.80 -9.13
C CYS A 93 -7.56 6.79 -7.83
N GLY A 94 -8.89 6.88 -7.91
CA GLY A 94 -9.75 6.81 -6.71
C GLY A 94 -9.62 5.49 -5.96
N PHE A 95 -9.51 4.35 -6.66
CA PHE A 95 -9.22 3.07 -6.00
C PHE A 95 -7.85 3.05 -5.31
N ALA A 96 -6.82 3.62 -5.94
CA ALA A 96 -5.49 3.73 -5.34
C ALA A 96 -5.53 4.59 -4.06
N ILE A 97 -6.29 5.70 -4.07
CA ILE A 97 -6.50 6.57 -2.90
C ILE A 97 -7.13 5.79 -1.74
N ILE A 98 -8.18 5.00 -1.99
CA ILE A 98 -8.84 4.19 -0.96
C ILE A 98 -7.83 3.28 -0.26
N TRP A 99 -7.07 2.49 -1.02
CA TRP A 99 -6.15 1.50 -0.46
C TRP A 99 -4.93 2.12 0.21
N ALA A 100 -4.37 3.19 -0.37
CA ALA A 100 -3.27 3.94 0.24
C ALA A 100 -3.67 4.48 1.62
N LEU A 101 -4.88 5.06 1.73
CA LEU A 101 -5.38 5.56 3.01
C LEU A 101 -5.80 4.45 3.97
N ALA A 102 -6.39 3.36 3.47
CA ALA A 102 -6.82 2.24 4.30
C ALA A 102 -5.63 1.58 5.02
N TRP A 103 -4.45 1.51 4.40
CA TRP A 103 -3.27 0.85 4.96
C TRP A 103 -2.25 1.77 5.62
N ARG A 104 -2.52 3.09 5.69
CA ARG A 104 -1.57 4.10 6.21
C ARG A 104 -1.08 3.90 7.66
N HIS A 105 -1.81 3.13 8.47
CA HIS A 105 -1.48 2.88 9.89
C HIS A 105 -0.83 1.51 10.14
N GLN A 106 -0.67 0.66 9.11
CA GLN A 106 -0.15 -0.70 9.31
C GLN A 106 1.29 -0.71 9.81
N GLU A 107 2.14 0.19 9.32
CA GLU A 107 3.52 0.34 9.79
C GLU A 107 3.57 0.68 11.29
N LYS A 108 2.81 1.70 11.73
CA LYS A 108 2.74 2.10 13.15
C LYS A 108 2.24 0.97 14.05
N ALA A 109 1.29 0.17 13.56
CA ALA A 109 0.76 -0.97 14.31
C ALA A 109 1.82 -2.08 14.49
N VAL A 110 2.65 -2.33 13.48
CA VAL A 110 3.77 -3.28 13.57
C VAL A 110 4.84 -2.74 14.51
N THR A 111 5.22 -1.46 14.39
CA THR A 111 6.20 -0.82 15.28
C THR A 111 5.76 -0.88 16.76
N ALA A 112 4.48 -0.68 17.05
CA ALA A 112 3.97 -0.81 18.42
C ALA A 112 4.09 -2.25 18.97
N ILE A 113 3.97 -3.27 18.11
CA ILE A 113 4.17 -4.68 18.50
C ILE A 113 5.67 -4.96 18.72
N GLU A 114 6.52 -4.45 17.84
CA GLU A 114 7.97 -4.56 17.95
C GLU A 114 8.51 -3.92 19.24
N GLU A 115 8.05 -2.70 19.56
CA GLU A 115 8.41 -1.99 20.78
C GLU A 115 7.90 -2.70 22.04
N ARG A 116 6.68 -3.26 22.00
CA ARG A 116 6.10 -4.01 23.12
C ARG A 116 6.86 -5.32 23.38
N ASP A 117 7.20 -6.05 22.32
CA ASP A 117 7.76 -7.40 22.42
C ASP A 117 9.30 -7.41 22.41
N GLY A 118 9.95 -6.25 22.16
CA GLY A 118 11.41 -6.12 22.11
C GLY A 118 12.06 -6.83 20.92
N VAL A 119 11.31 -6.99 19.83
CA VAL A 119 11.72 -7.75 18.65
C VAL A 119 11.62 -6.89 17.40
N GLU A 120 12.36 -7.24 16.36
CA GLU A 120 12.25 -6.60 15.05
C GLU A 120 11.91 -7.66 14.00
N PHE A 121 10.93 -7.36 13.14
CA PHE A 121 10.49 -8.26 12.08
C PHE A 121 11.18 -7.91 10.77
N PHE A 122 11.86 -8.89 10.19
CA PHE A 122 12.51 -8.77 8.90
C PHE A 122 11.82 -9.67 7.89
N VAL A 123 11.77 -9.22 6.63
CA VAL A 123 11.23 -10.04 5.54
C VAL A 123 12.28 -11.04 5.08
N GLU A 124 11.90 -12.31 5.03
CA GLU A 124 12.75 -13.38 4.48
C GLU A 124 12.77 -13.31 2.95
N ARG A 125 13.94 -13.59 2.36
CA ARG A 125 14.11 -13.66 0.92
C ARG A 125 13.16 -14.70 0.33
N THR A 126 12.23 -14.22 -0.49
CA THR A 126 11.17 -15.04 -1.06
C THR A 126 10.98 -14.72 -2.55
N SER A 127 10.61 -15.71 -3.35
CA SER A 127 10.33 -15.51 -4.78
C SER A 127 9.00 -14.76 -5.00
N PRO A 128 8.78 -14.16 -6.20
CA PRO A 128 7.56 -13.39 -6.50
C PRO A 128 6.25 -14.18 -6.35
N PHE A 129 6.31 -15.50 -6.52
CA PHE A 129 5.15 -16.40 -6.48
C PHE A 129 4.93 -17.06 -5.12
N GLN A 130 5.88 -16.93 -4.19
CA GLN A 130 5.78 -17.53 -2.86
C GLN A 130 5.22 -16.50 -1.86
N PRO A 131 4.36 -16.90 -0.91
CA PRO A 131 3.85 -16.01 0.14
C PRO A 131 4.98 -15.35 0.94
N ILE A 132 4.79 -14.10 1.36
CA ILE A 132 5.78 -13.41 2.21
C ILE A 132 5.97 -14.16 3.52
N LYS A 133 7.22 -14.26 3.99
CA LYS A 133 7.56 -14.83 5.29
C LYS A 133 8.36 -13.82 6.08
N LEU A 134 8.13 -13.83 7.38
CA LEU A 134 8.82 -12.95 8.32
C LEU A 134 9.75 -13.78 9.20
N VAL A 135 10.88 -13.19 9.55
CA VAL A 135 11.78 -13.68 10.59
C VAL A 135 11.87 -12.63 11.68
N ARG A 136 11.85 -13.10 12.92
CA ARG A 136 11.91 -12.28 14.12
C ARG A 136 13.33 -12.33 14.66
N ALA A 137 14.01 -11.21 14.68
CA ALA A 137 15.30 -11.05 15.34
C ALA A 137 15.12 -10.31 16.67
N GLN A 138 16.08 -10.50 17.58
CA GLN A 138 16.14 -9.68 18.80
C GLN A 138 16.35 -8.23 18.38
N GLY A 139 15.46 -7.33 18.83
CA GLY A 139 15.61 -5.91 18.55
C GLY A 139 16.88 -5.41 19.24
N PHE A 140 17.81 -4.82 18.49
CA PHE A 140 18.83 -4.02 19.14
C PHE A 140 18.12 -2.84 19.80
N ARG A 141 18.37 -2.61 21.08
CA ARG A 141 17.90 -1.42 21.79
C ARG A 141 18.35 -0.22 20.96
N ARG A 142 17.41 0.49 20.32
CA ARG A 142 17.73 1.72 19.58
C ARG A 142 18.18 2.71 20.63
N ASP A 143 19.49 2.83 20.84
CA ASP A 143 20.03 3.88 21.70
C ASP A 143 19.54 5.20 21.14
N ILE A 144 18.81 5.93 21.97
CA ILE A 144 18.32 7.27 21.69
C ILE A 144 19.57 8.08 21.37
N ALA A 145 19.65 8.65 20.16
CA ALA A 145 20.76 9.53 19.83
C ALA A 145 20.91 10.57 20.95
N PRO A 146 22.14 10.83 21.46
CA PRO A 146 22.33 11.80 22.51
C PRO A 146 21.78 13.14 22.01
N VAL A 147 20.83 13.70 22.75
CA VAL A 147 20.35 15.05 22.53
C VAL A 147 21.54 15.97 22.84
N VAL A 148 22.16 16.50 21.79
CA VAL A 148 23.19 17.55 21.87
C VAL A 148 22.49 18.90 21.82
#